data_AF-A0A7W1GJ40-F1
#
_entry.id   AF-A0A7W1GJ40-F1
#
_cell.length_a   1.000
_cell.length_b   1.000
_cell.length_c   1.000
_cell.angle_alpha   90.00
_cell.angle_beta   90.00
_cell.angle_gamma   90.00
#
_symmetry.space_group_name_H-M   'P 1'
#
loop_
_entity.id
_entity.type
_entity.pdbx_description
1 polymer ?
#
loop_
_entity_poly.entity_id
_entity_poly.type
_entity_poly.pdbx_seq_one_letter_code
_entity_poly.pdbx_strand_id
1 'polypeptide(L)' 'MLKRELDVEAELIEGGRGEFTVWVGDDVVAKKGWVRFPKEEVILSAVRQALSEG' A
#
# COMPACT_ATOMS: atom_id res chain seq x y z
N MET A 1 -2.71 0.88 10.82
CA MET A 1 -1.38 1.47 11.04
C MET A 1 -1.13 2.68 10.13
N LEU A 2 -1.44 2.64 8.82
CA LEU A 2 -1.23 3.79 7.91
C LEU A 2 -1.81 5.14 8.39
N LYS A 3 -3.05 5.17 8.90
CA LYS A 3 -3.74 6.41 9.30
C LYS A 3 -3.00 7.21 10.38
N ARG A 4 -2.19 6.55 11.22
CA ARG A 4 -1.47 7.21 12.34
C ARG A 4 -0.07 7.70 11.97
N GLU A 5 0.54 7.15 10.93
CA GLU A 5 1.92 7.50 10.54
C GLU A 5 2.01 8.42 9.34
N LEU A 6 1.01 8.41 8.45
CA LEU A 6 1.05 9.14 7.19
C LEU A 6 -0.04 10.22 7.07
N ASP A 7 -0.92 10.35 8.07
CA ASP A 7 -2.11 11.22 8.04
C ASP A 7 -2.99 11.03 6.78
N VAL A 8 -2.93 9.84 6.17
CA VAL A 8 -3.70 9.52 4.96
C VAL A 8 -4.95 8.74 5.29
N GLU A 9 -6.06 9.08 4.64
CA GLU A 9 -7.24 8.23 4.60
C GLU A 9 -6.99 7.05 3.67
N ALA A 10 -6.98 5.84 4.25
CA ALA A 10 -6.88 4.61 3.50
C ALA A 10 -8.27 3.97 3.40
N GLU A 11 -8.71 3.70 2.18
CA GLU A 11 -9.90 2.90 1.91
C GLU A 11 -9.52 1.43 1.71
N LEU A 12 -10.28 0.52 2.34
CA LEU A 12 -10.11 -0.91 2.11
C LEU A 12 -11.05 -1.34 0.99
N ILE A 13 -10.49 -1.68 -0.16
CA ILE A 13 -11.23 -2.21 -1.30
C ILE A 13 -11.16 -3.75 -1.25
N GLU A 14 -12.32 -4.40 -1.30
CA GLU A 14 -12.39 -5.87 -1.36
C GLU A 14 -11.85 -6.38 -2.70
N GLY A 15 -10.69 -7.04 -2.65
CA GLY A 15 -10.06 -7.67 -3.81
C GLY A 15 -10.39 -9.16 -3.96
N GLY A 16 -9.70 -9.80 -4.90
CA GLY A 16 -9.82 -11.24 -5.13
C GLY A 16 -9.31 -12.11 -3.96
N ARG A 17 -9.64 -13.41 -3.98
CA ARG A 17 -9.21 -14.34 -2.91
C ARG A 17 -7.68 -14.43 -2.84
N GLY A 18 -7.11 -13.90 -1.76
CA GLY A 18 -5.67 -13.92 -1.51
C GLY A 18 -4.91 -12.75 -2.13
N GLU A 19 -5.62 -11.78 -2.72
CA GLU A 19 -5.07 -10.55 -3.25
C GLU A 19 -4.72 -9.57 -2.12
N PHE A 20 -3.60 -8.88 -2.30
CA PHE A 20 -3.26 -7.72 -1.50
C PHE A 20 -2.46 -6.79 -2.40
N THR A 21 -3.03 -5.62 -2.63
CA THR A 21 -2.47 -4.58 -3.48
C THR A 21 -2.73 -3.25 -2.79
N VAL A 22 -1.69 -2.44 -2.66
CA VAL A 22 -1.75 -1.10 -2.12
C VAL A 22 -1.60 -0.13 -3.29
N TRP A 23 -2.56 0.77 -3.39
CA TRP A 23 -2.65 1.78 -4.42
C TRP A 23 -2.50 3.17 -3.79
N VAL A 24 -1.85 4.09 -4.50
CA VAL A 24 -1.82 5.51 -4.16
C VAL A 24 -2.23 6.27 -5.42
N GLY A 25 -3.44 6.82 -5.42
CA GLY A 25 -4.04 7.31 -6.67
C GLY A 25 -4.20 6.17 -7.69
N ASP A 26 -3.65 6.38 -8.89
CA ASP A 26 -3.66 5.40 -9.98
C ASP A 26 -2.42 4.45 -9.96
N ASP A 27 -1.48 4.66 -9.03
CA ASP A 27 -0.22 3.92 -8.98
C ASP A 27 -0.24 2.75 -7.99
N VAL A 28 0.23 1.58 -8.44
CA VAL A 28 0.43 0.40 -7.59
C VAL A 28 1.77 0.50 -6.88
N VAL A 29 1.74 0.79 -5.59
CA VAL A 29 2.96 0.98 -4.78
C VAL A 29 3.43 -0.28 -4.08
N ALA A 30 2.51 -1.22 -3.80
CA ALA A 30 2.88 -2.52 -3.27
C ALA A 30 1.89 -3.61 -3.71
N LYS A 31 2.41 -4.79 -4.03
CA LYS A 31 1.59 -5.97 -4.33
C LYS A 31 2.13 -7.16 -3.57
N LYS A 32 1.23 -8.06 -3.19
CA LYS A 32 1.59 -9.36 -2.62
C LYS A 32 2.36 -10.18 -3.65
N GLY A 33 3.52 -10.69 -3.23
CA GLY A 33 4.23 -11.70 -3.99
C GLY A 33 3.56 -13.07 -3.86
N TRP A 34 3.91 -14.02 -4.71
CA TRP A 34 3.34 -15.37 -4.74
C TRP A 34 3.41 -16.13 -3.39
N VAL A 35 4.35 -15.78 -2.51
CA VAL A 35 4.67 -16.56 -1.30
C VAL A 35 4.54 -15.76 -0.01
N ARG A 36 4.78 -14.44 -0.01
CA ARG A 36 4.73 -13.61 1.21
C ARG A 36 4.21 -12.21 0.93
N PHE A 37 3.65 -11.62 1.97
CA PHE A 37 3.36 -10.20 2.02
C PHE A 37 4.67 -9.40 2.08
N PRO A 38 4.74 -8.25 1.40
CA PRO A 38 5.84 -7.31 1.58
C PRO A 38 5.90 -6.86 3.04
N LYS A 39 7.12 -6.54 3.50
CA LYS A 39 7.32 -6.01 4.86
C LYS A 39 6.64 -4.65 5.01
N GLU A 40 6.13 -4.36 6.19
CA GLU A 40 5.46 -3.09 6.51
C GLU A 40 6.33 -1.87 6.17
N GLU A 41 7.60 -1.89 6.53
CA GLU A 41 8.56 -0.81 6.24
C GLU A 41 8.68 -0.50 4.74
N VAL A 42 8.60 -1.53 3.90
CA VAL A 42 8.67 -1.40 2.44
C VAL A 42 7.38 -0.77 1.91
N ILE A 43 6.24 -1.17 2.45
CA ILE A 43 4.93 -0.61 2.08
C ILE A 43 4.88 0.88 2.47
N LEU A 44 5.28 1.21 3.70
CA LEU A 44 5.27 2.59 4.19
C LEU A 44 6.22 3.48 3.38
N SER A 45 7.42 3.01 3.05
CA SER A 45 8.37 3.77 2.22
C SER A 45 7.83 3.98 0.80
N ALA A 46 7.22 2.96 0.19
CA ALA A 46 6.67 3.06 -1.16
C ALA A 46 5.45 4.01 -1.22
N VAL A 47 4.56 3.92 -0.23
CA VAL A 47 3.42 4.85 -0.09
C VAL A 47 3.93 6.28 0.10
N ARG A 48 4.91 6.49 0.98
CA ARG A 48 5.47 7.83 1.24
C ARG A 48 6.14 8.42 0.01
N GLN A 49 6.86 7.60 -0.78
CA GLN A 49 7.48 8.05 -2.01
C GLN A 49 6.41 8.46 -3.04
N ALA A 50 5.40 7.62 -3.26
CA ALA A 50 4.31 7.93 -4.18
C ALA A 50 3.54 9.20 -3.79
N LEU A 51 3.33 9.43 -2.48
CA LEU A 51 2.71 10.66 -1.97
C LEU A 51 3.59 11.91 -2.11
N SER A 52 4.92 11.76 -2.24
CA SER A 52 5.84 12.89 -2.48
C SER A 52 6.05 13.20 -3.97
N GLU A 53 5.78 12.24 -4.85
CA GLU A 53 5.89 12.39 -6.31
C GLU A 53 4.56 12.82 -6.97
N GLY A 54 3.47 12.90 -6.20
CA GLY A 54 2.12 13.29 -6.65
C GLY A 54 1.71 14.71 -6.28
#